data_AF-A0A8X6YKN5-F1
#
_entry.id   AF-A0A8X6YKN5-F1
#
_cell.length_a   1.000
_cell.length_b   1.000
_cell.length_c   1.000
_cell.angle_alpha   90.00
_cell.angle_beta   90.00
_cell.angle_gamma   90.00
#
_symmetry.space_group_name_H-M   'P 1'
#
loop_
_entity.id
_entity.type
_entity.pdbx_description
1 polymer ?
#
loop_
_entity_poly.entity_id
_entity_poly.type
_entity_poly.pdbx_seq_one_letter_code
_entity_poly.pdbx_strand_id
1 'polypeptide(L)'
;MAESNEDVFYEALENQCKIIESALLLKCNMNQQMREEARIALDRDKLMTTIEANPKFLKPTVPKRKNPTMLIRNVPNDVGDSELLDVIREQNPEILVSNECWNKSTVRFVLKKFQHVRAVVMEFHPKIRKKC
;
A
#
# COMPACT_ATOMS: atom_id res chain seq x y z
N MET A 1 -25.47 -46.16 36.92
CA MET A 1 -25.88 -44.89 37.57
C MET A 1 -26.48 -44.05 36.47
N ALA A 2 -27.76 -43.69 36.58
CA ALA A 2 -28.43 -42.88 35.56
C ALA A 2 -28.11 -41.41 35.85
N GLU A 3 -27.54 -40.69 34.89
CA GLU A 3 -27.43 -39.22 34.95
C GLU A 3 -28.83 -38.64 35.07
N SER A 4 -29.00 -37.63 35.94
CA SER A 4 -30.31 -37.03 36.15
C SER A 4 -30.68 -36.20 34.91
N ASN A 5 -31.95 -36.17 34.54
CA ASN A 5 -32.43 -35.35 33.41
C ASN A 5 -32.14 -33.84 33.61
N GLU A 6 -31.87 -33.40 34.84
CA GLU A 6 -31.47 -32.03 35.14
C GLU A 6 -30.01 -31.76 34.72
N ASP A 7 -29.10 -32.71 34.93
CA ASP A 7 -27.68 -32.55 34.55
C ASP A 7 -27.52 -32.39 33.03
N VAL A 8 -28.28 -33.19 32.26
CA VAL A 8 -28.31 -33.11 30.79
C VAL A 8 -28.89 -31.77 30.31
N PHE A 9 -29.88 -31.23 31.02
CA PHE A 9 -30.48 -29.94 30.71
C PHE A 9 -29.51 -28.78 30.97
N TYR A 10 -28.80 -28.79 32.10
CA TYR A 10 -27.81 -27.76 32.43
C TYR A 10 -26.61 -27.81 31.49
N GLU A 11 -26.12 -28.99 31.12
CA GLU A 11 -25.03 -29.14 30.15
C GLU A 11 -25.43 -28.63 28.76
N ALA A 12 -26.66 -28.90 28.31
CA ALA A 12 -27.20 -28.36 27.07
C ALA A 12 -27.30 -26.82 27.10
N LEU A 13 -27.73 -26.26 28.23
CA LEU A 13 -27.82 -24.81 28.42
C LEU A 13 -26.43 -24.16 28.41
N GLU A 14 -25.45 -24.74 29.09
CA GLU A 14 -24.08 -24.26 29.14
C GLU A 14 -23.43 -24.28 27.75
N ASN A 15 -23.69 -25.35 26.98
CA ASN A 15 -23.23 -25.45 25.60
C ASN A 15 -23.88 -24.39 24.70
N GLN A 16 -25.18 -24.09 24.87
CA GLN A 16 -25.82 -22.99 24.15
C GLN A 16 -25.23 -21.62 24.52
N CYS A 17 -24.96 -21.37 25.80
CA CYS A 17 -24.29 -20.15 26.25
C CYS A 17 -22.91 -19.99 25.59
N LYS A 18 -22.09 -21.04 25.57
CA LYS A 18 -20.76 -21.03 24.92
C LYS A 18 -20.83 -20.74 23.42
N ILE A 19 -21.85 -21.26 22.73
CA ILE A 19 -22.08 -20.99 21.30
C ILE A 19 -22.42 -19.51 21.09
N ILE A 20 -23.30 -18.94 21.93
CA ILE A 20 -23.70 -17.53 21.85
C ILE A 20 -22.51 -16.61 22.10
N GLU A 21 -21.71 -16.87 23.15
CA GLU A 21 -20.51 -16.11 23.47
C GLU A 21 -19.50 -16.14 22.31
N SER A 22 -19.27 -17.31 21.73
CA SER A 22 -18.37 -17.47 20.59
C SER A 22 -18.86 -16.67 19.36
N ALA A 23 -20.17 -16.69 19.09
CA ALA A 23 -20.76 -15.93 17.98
C ALA A 23 -20.67 -14.41 18.21
N LEU A 24 -20.85 -13.95 19.44
CA LEU A 24 -20.70 -12.54 19.81
C LEU A 24 -19.25 -12.06 19.67
N LEU A 25 -18.27 -12.86 20.10
CA LEU A 25 -16.84 -12.59 19.92
C LEU A 25 -16.48 -12.48 18.43
N LEU A 26 -16.96 -13.42 17.61
CA LEU A 26 -16.70 -13.39 16.16
C LEU A 26 -17.24 -12.10 15.52
N LYS A 27 -18.47 -11.72 15.88
CA LYS A 27 -19.11 -10.50 15.38
C LYS A 27 -18.38 -9.23 15.84
N CYS A 28 -17.88 -9.22 17.07
CA CYS A 28 -17.08 -8.11 17.59
C CYS A 28 -15.77 -7.97 16.81
N ASN A 29 -15.07 -9.07 16.55
CA ASN A 29 -13.82 -9.08 15.78
C ASN A 29 -14.03 -8.60 14.35
N MET A 30 -15.10 -9.06 13.68
CA MET A 30 -15.45 -8.59 12.33
C MET A 30 -15.72 -7.08 12.31
N ASN A 31 -16.45 -6.56 13.30
CA ASN A 31 -16.71 -5.12 13.42
C ASN A 31 -15.44 -4.30 13.67
N GLN A 32 -14.52 -4.82 14.47
CA GLN A 32 -13.21 -4.18 14.68
C GLN A 32 -12.41 -4.15 13.38
N GLN A 33 -12.38 -5.26 12.65
CA GLN A 33 -11.70 -5.34 11.36
C GLN A 33 -12.27 -4.34 10.34
N MET A 34 -13.59 -4.25 10.20
CA MET A 34 -14.21 -3.26 9.28
C MET A 34 -13.88 -1.81 9.65
N ARG A 35 -13.81 -1.49 10.94
CA ARG A 35 -13.44 -0.14 11.41
C ARG A 35 -11.98 0.18 11.10
N GLU A 36 -11.09 -0.79 11.27
CA GLU A 36 -9.67 -0.62 10.95
C GLU A 36 -9.46 -0.46 9.43
N GLU A 37 -10.15 -1.25 8.61
CA GLU A 37 -10.14 -1.12 7.16
C GLU A 37 -10.66 0.25 6.70
N ALA A 38 -11.74 0.76 7.32
CA ALA A 38 -12.25 2.10 7.05
C ALA A 38 -11.26 3.20 7.46
N ARG A 39 -10.54 3.03 8.57
CA ARG A 39 -9.49 3.97 9.01
C ARG A 39 -8.32 3.98 8.03
N ILE A 40 -7.86 2.80 7.61
CA ILE A 40 -6.80 2.63 6.61
C ILE A 40 -7.19 3.30 5.28
N ALA A 41 -8.45 3.13 4.84
CA ALA A 41 -8.96 3.78 3.64
C ALA A 41 -8.93 5.32 3.77
N LEU A 42 -9.37 5.86 4.91
CA LEU A 42 -9.35 7.30 5.18
C LEU A 42 -7.93 7.89 5.18
N ASP A 43 -6.96 7.18 5.76
CA ASP A 43 -5.56 7.63 5.78
C ASP A 43 -4.90 7.54 4.40
N ARG A 44 -5.30 6.55 3.58
CA ARG A 44 -4.92 6.49 2.15
C ARG A 44 -5.47 7.67 1.38
N ASP A 45 -6.76 7.99 1.53
CA ASP A 45 -7.39 9.09 0.80
C ASP A 45 -6.71 10.42 1.15
N LYS A 46 -6.44 10.67 2.43
CA LYS A 46 -5.66 11.85 2.86
C LYS A 46 -4.27 11.91 2.22
N LEU A 47 -3.57 10.78 2.14
CA LEU A 47 -2.26 10.70 1.50
C LEU A 47 -2.36 11.02 0.00
N MET A 48 -3.34 10.45 -0.70
CA MET A 48 -3.55 10.69 -2.13
C MET A 48 -3.92 12.16 -2.40
N THR A 49 -4.86 12.72 -1.62
CA THR A 49 -5.19 14.15 -1.71
C THR A 49 -3.96 15.04 -1.44
N THR A 50 -3.06 14.63 -0.55
CA THR A 50 -1.82 15.38 -0.26
C THR A 50 -0.82 15.30 -1.42
N ILE A 51 -0.71 14.14 -2.07
CA ILE A 51 0.14 13.95 -3.26
C ILE A 51 -0.42 14.75 -4.45
N GLU A 52 -1.73 14.71 -4.67
CA GLU A 52 -2.43 15.48 -5.70
C GLU A 52 -2.31 16.99 -5.46
N ALA A 53 -2.53 17.45 -4.23
CA ALA A 53 -2.42 18.86 -3.86
C ALA A 53 -0.98 19.38 -3.90
N ASN A 54 0.02 18.51 -3.73
CA ASN A 54 1.42 18.88 -3.79
C ASN A 54 2.26 17.86 -4.57
N PRO A 55 2.35 17.99 -5.90
CA PRO A 55 3.13 17.08 -6.75
C PRO A 55 4.62 17.00 -6.36
N LYS A 56 5.14 18.01 -5.63
CA LYS A 56 6.51 18.02 -5.09
C LYS A 56 6.70 17.02 -3.95
N PHE A 57 5.66 16.32 -3.48
CA PHE A 57 5.76 15.36 -2.38
C PHE A 57 6.49 14.07 -2.78
N LEU A 58 6.40 13.67 -4.06
CA LEU A 58 7.13 12.52 -4.62
C LEU A 58 8.62 12.82 -4.91
N LYS A 59 9.03 14.11 -4.90
CA LYS A 59 10.37 14.62 -5.29
C LYS A 59 11.17 13.69 -6.23
N PRO A 60 10.66 13.29 -7.41
CA PRO A 60 11.46 12.54 -8.36
C PRO A 60 12.52 13.49 -8.94
N THR A 61 13.70 13.52 -8.34
CA THR A 61 14.79 14.36 -8.80
C THR A 61 15.60 13.56 -9.79
N VAL A 62 15.28 13.69 -11.08
CA VAL A 62 15.94 12.92 -12.13
C VAL A 62 17.46 13.13 -12.06
N PRO A 63 18.26 12.03 -12.07
CA PRO A 63 19.70 12.11 -11.89
C PRO A 63 20.37 12.93 -13.01
N LYS A 64 21.24 13.86 -12.62
CA LYS A 64 22.12 14.63 -13.54
C LYS A 64 23.33 13.79 -14.04
N ARG A 65 23.60 12.65 -13.41
CA ARG A 65 24.79 11.82 -13.66
C ARG A 65 24.49 10.69 -14.66
N LYS A 66 25.54 10.17 -15.32
CA LYS A 66 25.49 9.07 -16.31
C LYS A 66 24.89 7.75 -15.80
N ASN A 67 24.80 7.57 -14.48
CA ASN A 67 24.27 6.36 -13.86
C ASN A 67 22.92 6.71 -13.23
N PRO A 68 21.79 6.45 -13.92
CA PRO A 68 20.54 7.12 -13.61
C PRO A 68 19.71 6.25 -12.65
N THR A 69 20.29 5.87 -11.51
CA THR A 69 19.48 5.33 -10.42
C THR A 69 18.88 6.48 -9.62
N MET A 70 17.57 6.42 -9.36
CA MET A 70 16.84 7.44 -8.61
C MET A 70 16.15 6.80 -7.41
N LEU A 71 16.35 7.41 -6.25
CA LEU A 71 15.58 7.10 -5.05
C LEU A 71 14.30 7.92 -5.06
N ILE A 72 13.17 7.23 -5.05
CA ILE A 72 11.84 7.85 -4.94
C ILE A 72 11.28 7.50 -3.56
N ARG A 73 10.86 8.52 -2.84
CA ARG A 73 10.31 8.39 -1.49
C ARG A 73 8.80 8.61 -1.55
N ASN A 74 8.10 8.07 -0.57
CA ASN A 74 6.66 8.25 -0.40
C ASN A 74 5.82 7.73 -1.59
N VAL A 75 6.28 6.67 -2.25
CA VAL A 75 5.49 6.01 -3.30
C VAL A 75 4.38 5.22 -2.61
N PRO A 76 3.10 5.44 -2.93
CA PRO A 76 2.01 4.64 -2.37
C PRO A 76 2.20 3.15 -2.67
N ASN A 77 1.85 2.28 -1.71
CA ASN A 77 2.09 0.83 -1.85
C ASN A 77 1.26 0.16 -2.96
N ASP A 78 0.12 0.76 -3.28
CA ASP A 78 -0.85 0.37 -4.30
C ASP A 78 -0.46 0.82 -5.72
N VAL A 79 0.42 1.81 -5.84
CA VAL A 79 0.90 2.28 -7.14
C VAL A 79 1.83 1.22 -7.75
N GLY A 80 1.50 0.82 -8.98
CA GLY A 80 2.31 -0.09 -9.78
C GLY A 80 3.59 0.55 -10.32
N ASP A 81 4.57 -0.26 -10.70
CA ASP A 81 5.84 0.25 -11.24
C ASP A 81 5.64 0.99 -12.57
N SER A 82 4.66 0.59 -13.38
CA SER A 82 4.27 1.26 -14.63
C SER A 82 3.63 2.62 -14.38
N GLU A 83 2.68 2.69 -13.45
CA GLU A 83 2.01 3.95 -13.07
C GLU A 83 3.03 4.94 -12.50
N LEU A 84 3.98 4.46 -11.69
CA LEU A 84 5.05 5.29 -11.16
C LEU A 84 5.93 5.87 -12.28
N LEU A 85 6.27 5.08 -13.32
CA LEU A 85 7.01 5.57 -14.48
C LEU A 85 6.25 6.66 -15.23
N ASP A 86 4.94 6.49 -15.42
CA ASP A 86 4.09 7.47 -16.10
C ASP A 86 4.06 8.80 -15.34
N VAL A 87 3.88 8.77 -14.01
CA VAL A 87 3.92 9.97 -13.16
C VAL A 87 5.25 10.71 -13.28
N ILE A 88 6.37 9.98 -13.29
CA ILE A 88 7.71 10.59 -13.40
C ILE A 88 7.90 11.24 -14.77
N ARG A 89 7.41 10.60 -15.84
CA ARG A 89 7.44 11.13 -17.19
C ARG A 89 6.63 12.42 -17.28
N GLU A 90 5.40 12.43 -16.75
CA GLU A 90 4.53 13.61 -16.74
C GLU A 90 5.11 14.78 -15.94
N GLN A 91 5.80 14.49 -14.83
CA GLN A 91 6.43 15.51 -14.00
C GLN A 91 7.75 16.06 -14.57
N ASN A 92 8.35 15.42 -15.58
CA ASN A 92 9.60 15.85 -16.21
C ASN A 92 9.46 15.96 -17.75
N PRO A 93 8.57 16.84 -18.26
CA PRO A 93 8.31 16.97 -19.69
C PRO A 93 9.51 17.46 -20.50
N GLU A 94 10.52 18.05 -19.85
CA GLU A 94 11.77 18.47 -20.50
C GLU A 94 12.65 17.31 -20.99
N ILE A 95 12.37 16.08 -20.55
CA ILE A 95 13.13 14.89 -20.93
C ILE A 95 12.58 14.34 -22.25
N LEU A 96 13.11 14.88 -23.34
CA LEU A 96 12.77 14.46 -24.71
C LEU A 96 13.56 13.21 -25.11
N VAL A 97 13.04 12.02 -24.77
CA VAL A 97 13.59 10.71 -25.16
C VAL A 97 12.50 9.78 -25.69
N SER A 98 12.89 8.78 -26.48
CA SER A 98 11.93 7.82 -27.05
C SER A 98 11.23 6.99 -25.97
N ASN A 99 10.01 6.55 -26.24
CA ASN A 99 9.25 5.65 -25.37
C ASN A 99 10.00 4.35 -25.08
N GLU A 100 10.80 3.85 -26.02
CA GLU A 100 11.68 2.70 -25.78
C GLU A 100 12.69 2.92 -24.64
N CYS A 101 13.15 4.16 -24.42
CA CYS A 101 14.04 4.45 -23.29
C CYS A 101 13.29 4.36 -21.96
N TRP A 102 12.04 4.83 -21.92
CA TRP A 102 11.18 4.72 -20.75
C TRP A 102 10.83 3.27 -20.42
N ASN A 103 10.48 2.48 -21.43
CA ASN A 103 10.15 1.05 -21.26
C ASN A 103 11.32 0.19 -20.78
N LYS A 104 12.57 0.64 -21.01
CA LYS A 104 13.78 -0.02 -20.50
C LYS A 104 14.11 0.37 -19.05
N SER A 105 13.36 1.28 -18.45
CA SER A 105 13.56 1.70 -17.06
C SER A 105 12.73 0.81 -16.15
N THR A 106 13.32 0.35 -15.05
CA THR A 106 12.69 -0.62 -14.15
C THR A 106 12.92 -0.27 -12.70
N VAL A 107 12.00 -0.68 -11.82
CA VAL A 107 12.25 -0.68 -10.38
C VAL A 107 13.27 -1.79 -10.08
N ARG A 108 14.37 -1.43 -9.43
CA ARG A 108 15.38 -2.41 -9.02
C ARG A 108 14.99 -3.11 -7.72
N PHE A 109 14.66 -2.33 -6.68
CA PHE A 109 14.27 -2.88 -5.39
C PHE A 109 13.53 -1.83 -4.53
N VAL A 110 12.73 -2.36 -3.58
CA VAL A 110 12.06 -1.57 -2.54
C VAL A 110 12.97 -1.53 -1.31
N LEU A 111 13.40 -0.32 -0.91
CA LEU A 111 14.31 -0.11 0.23
C LEU A 111 13.62 -0.31 1.58
N LYS A 112 12.41 0.22 1.71
CA LYS A 112 11.65 0.20 2.95
C LYS A 112 10.17 0.32 2.64
N LYS A 113 9.38 -0.58 3.21
CA LYS A 113 7.91 -0.56 3.13
C LYS A 113 7.37 -0.10 4.49
N PHE A 114 6.60 0.98 4.46
CA PHE A 114 5.76 1.43 5.57
C PHE A 114 4.31 1.03 5.29
N GLN A 115 3.41 1.28 6.23
CA GLN A 115 2.01 0.83 6.16
C GLN A 115 1.32 1.24 4.85
N HIS A 116 1.54 2.48 4.38
CA HIS A 116 0.88 3.02 3.17
C HIS A 116 1.85 3.45 2.06
N VAL A 117 3.14 3.57 2.36
CA VAL A 117 4.14 4.07 1.41
C VAL A 117 5.39 3.20 1.40
N ARG A 118 6.10 3.25 0.28
CA ARG A 118 7.41 2.63 0.09
C ARG A 118 8.43 3.62 -0.45
N ALA A 119 9.69 3.32 -0.17
CA ALA A 119 10.82 3.92 -0.85
C ALA A 119 11.31 2.93 -1.92
N VAL A 120 11.42 3.39 -3.16
CA VAL A 120 11.86 2.56 -4.29
C VAL A 120 13.10 3.13 -4.94
N VAL A 121 13.97 2.25 -5.42
CA VAL A 121 15.09 2.61 -6.27
C VAL A 121 14.75 2.20 -7.69
N MET A 122 14.73 3.16 -8.59
CA MET A 122 14.49 2.93 -10.01
C MET A 122 15.79 3.09 -10.79
N GLU A 123 16.04 2.18 -11.72
CA GLU A 123 17.09 2.32 -12.71
C GLU A 123 16.47 2.83 -14.01
N PHE A 124 16.93 3.99 -14.46
CA PHE A 124 16.50 4.57 -15.72
C PHE A 124 17.46 4.23 -16.86
N HIS A 125 16.99 4.41 -18.08
CA HIS A 125 17.89 4.39 -19.22
C HIS A 125 18.86 5.60 -19.16
N PRO A 126 20.16 5.48 -19.48
CA PRO A 126 21.14 6.58 -19.41
C PRO A 126 20.81 7.83 -20.24
N LYS A 127 19.88 7.71 -21.19
CA LYS A 127 19.36 8.83 -21.99
C LYS A 127 18.31 9.66 -21.22
N ILE A 128 17.60 9.07 -20.25
CA ILE A 128 16.63 9.74 -19.37
C ILE A 128 17.42 10.51 -18.31
N ARG A 129 17.86 11.72 -18.67
CA ARG A 129 18.58 12.64 -17.79
C ARG A 129 18.27 14.08 -18.18
N LYS A 130 18.26 14.99 -17.21
CA LYS A 130 18.20 16.43 -17.53
C LYS A 130 19.50 16.83 -18.22
N LYS A 131 19.40 17.45 -19.40
CA LYS A 131 20.55 18.13 -20.02
C LYS A 131 20.84 19.37 -19.16
N CYS A 132 22.07 19.48 -18.67
CA CYS A 132 22.55 20.67 -17.97
C CYS A 132 22.95 21.73 -18.99
#